data_AF-A0A835QVF7-F1
#
_entry.id   AF-A0A835QVF7-F1
#
_cell.length_a   1.000
_cell.length_b   1.000
_cell.length_c   1.000
_cell.angle_alpha   90.00
_cell.angle_beta   90.00
_cell.angle_gamma   90.00
#
_symmetry.space_group_name_H-M   'P 1'
#
loop_
_entity.id
_entity.type
_entity.pdbx_description
1 polymer ?
#
loop_
_entity_poly.entity_id
_entity_poly.type
_entity_poly.pdbx_seq_one_letter_code
_entity_poly.pdbx_strand_id
1 'polypeptide(L)'
;MESTIGSLDSSVNQVFLGGQKVIIDTDPGIDDSMTILMAFQTPEVEVIGLTTIFGNVSTVDATRNALFLCEIAGRPDVQVAEGAHEPLKGGEPRIADFVHGSNGLGEIYLPPPSGKKVERSASSF
;
A
#
# COMPACT_ATOMS: atom_id res chain seq x y z
N MET A 1 -11.45 -5.80 56.52
CA MET A 1 -10.27 -6.22 55.75
C MET A 1 -10.51 -5.73 54.33
N GLU A 2 -9.94 -4.58 54.00
CA GLU A 2 -10.00 -4.00 52.66
C GLU A 2 -9.23 -4.90 51.68
N SER A 3 -9.79 -5.16 50.50
CA SER A 3 -8.99 -5.54 49.34
C SER A 3 -9.58 -4.89 48.10
N THR A 4 -9.11 -3.68 47.85
CA THR A 4 -9.22 -2.93 46.60
C THR A 4 -8.62 -3.78 45.48
N ILE A 5 -9.46 -4.40 44.66
CA ILE A 5 -9.05 -4.89 43.35
C ILE A 5 -9.04 -3.66 42.47
N GLY A 6 -7.83 -3.16 42.18
CA GLY A 6 -7.60 -1.93 41.45
C GLY A 6 -8.36 -1.93 40.12
N SER A 7 -9.07 -0.83 39.90
CA SER A 7 -9.44 -0.33 38.58
C SER A 7 -8.24 -0.46 37.65
N LEU A 8 -8.33 -1.35 36.67
CA LEU A 8 -7.42 -1.32 35.53
C LEU A 8 -7.54 0.08 34.92
N ASP A 9 -6.43 0.78 34.95
CA ASP A 9 -6.29 2.16 34.55
C ASP A 9 -6.71 2.34 33.08
N SER A 10 -7.80 3.06 32.87
CA SER A 10 -8.31 3.46 31.56
C SER A 10 -7.40 4.45 30.84
N SER A 11 -6.31 4.92 31.46
CA SER A 11 -5.37 5.87 30.87
C SER A 11 -4.34 5.24 29.92
N VAL A 12 -4.18 3.92 29.91
CA VAL A 12 -3.24 3.24 28.97
C VAL A 12 -3.80 3.17 27.55
N ASN A 13 -5.12 3.31 27.38
CA ASN A 13 -5.79 3.33 26.07
C ASN A 13 -5.96 4.75 25.48
N GLN A 14 -5.40 5.79 26.11
CA GLN A 14 -5.77 7.18 25.81
C GLN A 14 -4.67 8.02 25.13
N VAL A 15 -3.58 7.43 24.61
CA VAL A 15 -2.46 8.20 24.02
C VAL A 15 -2.15 7.90 22.54
N PHE A 16 -2.68 6.85 21.91
CA PHE A 16 -2.57 6.71 20.44
C PHE A 16 -3.71 7.44 19.72
N LEU A 17 -3.67 8.78 19.80
CA LEU A 17 -4.48 9.65 18.95
C LEU A 17 -3.92 9.61 17.52
N GLY A 18 -4.39 8.63 16.74
CA GLY A 18 -4.03 8.41 15.32
C GLY A 18 -2.75 7.60 15.15
N GLY A 19 -2.81 6.53 14.34
CA GLY A 19 -1.62 5.78 13.93
C GLY A 19 -0.63 6.68 13.20
N GLN A 20 0.63 6.26 13.12
CA GLN A 20 1.64 6.96 12.32
C GLN A 20 1.18 7.00 10.86
N LYS A 21 0.97 8.21 10.35
CA LYS A 21 0.54 8.44 8.97
C LYS A 21 1.69 8.14 8.01
N VAL A 22 1.42 7.31 7.02
CA VAL A 22 2.39 6.92 5.99
C VAL A 22 1.79 6.98 4.60
N ILE A 23 2.59 7.44 3.65
CA ILE A 23 2.41 7.17 2.22
C ILE A 23 3.42 6.06 1.88
N ILE A 24 2.97 5.05 1.16
CA ILE A 24 3.83 3.95 0.70
C ILE A 24 4.09 4.17 -0.79
N ASP A 25 5.33 4.49 -1.14
CA ASP A 25 5.82 4.54 -2.53
C ASP A 25 6.37 3.16 -2.90
N THR A 26 5.79 2.55 -3.93
CA THR A 26 5.94 1.10 -4.17
C THR A 26 5.68 0.72 -5.62
N ASP A 27 6.18 -0.42 -6.05
CA ASP A 27 6.03 -1.00 -7.37
C ASP A 27 5.44 -2.41 -7.24
N PRO A 28 4.17 -2.59 -6.79
CA PRO A 28 3.74 -3.80 -6.11
C PRO A 28 4.09 -5.12 -6.81
N GLY A 29 5.20 -5.70 -6.34
CA GLY A 29 5.58 -7.09 -6.50
C GLY A 29 5.07 -7.95 -5.35
N ILE A 30 5.49 -9.21 -5.33
CA ILE A 30 5.15 -10.20 -4.30
C ILE A 30 5.41 -9.70 -2.87
N ASP A 31 6.58 -9.12 -2.61
CA ASP A 31 7.01 -8.64 -1.30
C ASP A 31 6.42 -7.29 -0.90
N ASP A 32 6.31 -6.34 -1.84
CA ASP A 32 5.53 -5.11 -1.64
C ASP A 32 4.09 -5.41 -1.25
N SER A 33 3.46 -6.38 -1.92
CA SER A 33 2.08 -6.77 -1.65
C SER A 33 1.91 -7.28 -0.23
N MET A 34 2.87 -8.09 0.25
CA MET A 34 2.89 -8.51 1.65
C MET A 34 3.03 -7.31 2.59
N THR A 35 3.92 -6.37 2.27
CA THR A 35 4.16 -5.16 3.07
C THR A 35 2.92 -4.28 3.17
N ILE A 36 2.23 -4.03 2.05
CA ILE A 36 0.99 -3.24 2.01
C ILE A 36 -0.10 -3.90 2.85
N LEU A 37 -0.31 -5.21 2.69
CA LEU A 37 -1.31 -5.95 3.46
C LEU A 37 -0.98 -5.97 4.97
N MET A 38 0.30 -6.10 5.33
CA MET A 38 0.76 -5.99 6.71
C MET A 38 0.52 -4.59 7.27
N ALA A 39 0.82 -3.54 6.50
CA ALA A 39 0.60 -2.15 6.92
C ALA A 39 -0.89 -1.86 7.17
N PHE A 40 -1.79 -2.37 6.32
CA PHE A 40 -3.24 -2.25 6.55
C PHE A 40 -3.74 -2.97 7.81
N GLN A 41 -3.01 -3.97 8.30
CA GLN A 41 -3.35 -4.74 9.50
C GLN A 41 -2.61 -4.25 10.75
N THR A 42 -1.76 -3.22 10.65
CA THR A 42 -0.96 -2.69 11.76
C THR A 42 -1.66 -1.48 12.39
N PRO A 43 -2.23 -1.58 13.61
CA PRO A 43 -3.02 -0.50 14.22
C PRO A 43 -2.23 0.81 14.43
N GLU A 44 -0.91 0.70 14.60
CA GLU A 44 -0.01 1.82 14.78
C GLU A 44 0.32 2.55 13.47
N VAL A 45 -0.17 2.06 12.32
CA VAL A 45 0.10 2.63 10.99
C VAL A 45 -1.21 3.06 10.32
N GLU A 46 -1.27 4.32 9.94
CA GLU A 46 -2.36 4.89 9.15
C GLU A 46 -1.86 5.10 7.71
N VAL A 47 -2.14 4.14 6.82
CA VAL A 47 -1.85 4.30 5.39
C VAL A 47 -2.81 5.31 4.80
N ILE A 48 -2.31 6.51 4.48
CA ILE A 48 -3.12 7.62 3.93
C ILE A 48 -3.13 7.63 2.39
N GLY A 49 -2.25 6.86 1.76
CA GLY A 49 -2.21 6.68 0.31
C GLY A 49 -1.09 5.76 -0.14
N LEU A 50 -1.23 5.25 -1.37
CA LEU A 50 -0.20 4.52 -2.09
C LEU A 50 0.24 5.35 -3.30
N THR A 51 1.53 5.48 -3.51
CA THR A 51 2.10 5.98 -4.75
C THR A 51 2.79 4.85 -5.49
N THR A 52 2.63 4.81 -6.81
CA THR A 52 3.13 3.69 -7.61
C THR A 52 4.22 4.07 -8.59
N ILE A 53 5.24 3.23 -8.71
CA ILE A 53 6.38 3.41 -9.60
C ILE A 53 6.72 2.11 -10.34
N PHE A 54 7.61 2.16 -11.33
CA PHE A 54 8.14 0.97 -12.00
C PHE A 54 9.27 0.33 -11.19
N GLY A 55 9.48 -0.97 -11.39
CA GLY A 55 10.62 -1.71 -10.84
C GLY A 55 10.38 -3.22 -10.93
N ASN A 56 9.58 -3.80 -10.05
CA ASN A 56 9.15 -5.19 -10.15
C ASN A 56 8.26 -5.42 -11.38
N VAL A 57 7.44 -4.43 -11.71
CA VAL A 57 6.58 -4.39 -12.90
C VAL A 57 6.54 -2.98 -13.53
N SER A 58 5.79 -2.81 -14.61
CA SER A 58 5.51 -1.49 -15.18
C SER A 58 4.73 -0.62 -14.19
N THR A 59 4.83 0.70 -14.28
CA THR A 59 4.06 1.62 -13.42
C THR A 59 2.54 1.41 -13.55
N VAL A 60 2.07 1.04 -14.74
CA VAL A 60 0.65 0.73 -14.99
C VAL A 60 0.22 -0.50 -14.20
N ASP A 61 1.02 -1.57 -14.25
CA ASP A 61 0.73 -2.81 -13.53
C ASP A 61 0.87 -2.64 -12.02
N ALA A 62 1.88 -1.88 -11.58
CA ALA A 62 2.03 -1.48 -10.17
C ALA A 62 0.78 -0.75 -9.66
N THR A 63 0.25 0.19 -10.43
CA THR A 63 -0.99 0.92 -10.11
C THR A 63 -2.20 -0.01 -10.05
N ARG A 64 -2.34 -0.90 -11.04
CA ARG A 64 -3.40 -1.93 -11.05
C ARG A 64 -3.31 -2.80 -9.81
N ASN A 65 -2.11 -3.27 -9.45
CA ASN A 65 -1.88 -4.15 -8.31
C ASN A 65 -2.17 -3.42 -7.00
N ALA A 66 -1.73 -2.18 -6.80
CA ALA A 66 -2.06 -1.37 -5.64
C ALA A 66 -3.58 -1.21 -5.46
N LEU A 67 -4.31 -0.89 -6.54
CA LEU A 67 -5.77 -0.78 -6.51
C LEU A 67 -6.44 -2.10 -6.13
N PHE A 68 -5.95 -3.21 -6.68
CA PHE A 68 -6.44 -4.54 -6.36
C PHE A 68 -6.19 -4.90 -4.89
N LEU A 69 -5.00 -4.61 -4.36
CA LEU A 69 -4.64 -4.84 -2.96
C LEU A 69 -5.53 -4.03 -2.01
N CYS A 70 -5.78 -2.76 -2.30
CA CYS A 70 -6.73 -1.94 -1.56
C CYS A 70 -8.14 -2.56 -1.55
N GLU A 71 -8.61 -3.05 -2.70
CA GLU A 71 -9.93 -3.67 -2.82
C GLU A 71 -10.05 -4.95 -1.99
N ILE A 72 -9.12 -5.89 -2.13
CA ILE A 72 -9.17 -7.17 -1.38
C ILE A 72 -8.93 -7.01 0.12
N ALA A 73 -8.19 -5.97 0.52
CA ALA A 73 -7.98 -5.64 1.93
C ALA A 73 -9.19 -4.95 2.57
N GLY A 74 -10.24 -4.65 1.79
CA GLY A 74 -11.40 -3.91 2.26
C GLY A 74 -11.09 -2.44 2.56
N ARG A 75 -10.09 -1.87 1.86
CA ARG A 75 -9.59 -0.50 2.02
C ARG A 75 -9.75 0.35 0.74
N PRO A 76 -10.96 0.43 0.14
CA PRO A 76 -11.19 1.26 -1.04
C PRO A 76 -11.09 2.78 -0.75
N ASP A 77 -10.99 3.16 0.52
CA ASP A 77 -10.77 4.53 0.99
C ASP A 77 -9.34 5.04 0.72
N VAL A 78 -8.37 4.12 0.61
CA VAL A 78 -6.96 4.46 0.42
C VAL A 78 -6.73 4.87 -1.03
N GLN A 79 -6.32 6.13 -1.23
CA GLN A 79 -6.07 6.68 -2.55
C GLN A 79 -4.79 6.10 -3.15
N VAL A 80 -4.83 5.81 -4.46
CA VAL A 80 -3.66 5.36 -5.23
C VAL A 80 -3.33 6.41 -6.27
N ALA A 81 -2.09 6.92 -6.27
CA ALA A 81 -1.61 7.91 -7.22
C ALA A 81 -0.48 7.34 -8.08
N GLU A 82 -0.63 7.41 -9.40
CA GLU A 82 0.36 6.88 -10.33
C GLU A 82 1.57 7.82 -10.47
N GLY A 83 2.77 7.24 -10.42
CA GLY A 83 4.03 7.95 -10.56
C GLY A 83 4.60 7.95 -11.98
N ALA A 84 5.93 8.09 -12.06
CA ALA A 84 6.63 8.17 -13.33
C ALA A 84 6.67 6.82 -14.05
N HIS A 85 6.75 6.85 -15.38
CA HIS A 85 6.83 5.65 -16.22
C HIS A 85 8.27 5.32 -16.66
N GLU A 86 9.22 6.20 -16.35
CA GLU A 86 10.63 6.08 -16.72
C GLU A 86 11.55 6.72 -15.66
N PRO A 87 12.83 6.32 -15.58
CA PRO A 87 13.79 6.94 -14.69
C PRO A 87 14.09 8.39 -15.08
N LEU A 88 14.65 9.17 -14.15
CA LEU A 88 14.97 10.59 -14.36
C LEU A 88 15.84 10.89 -15.60
N LYS A 89 16.66 9.94 -16.04
CA LYS A 89 17.50 10.07 -17.24
C LYS A 89 16.78 9.75 -18.56
N GLY A 90 15.51 9.36 -18.49
CA GLY A 90 14.69 8.86 -19.59
C GLY A 90 15.00 7.43 -20.00
N GLY A 91 14.08 6.84 -20.76
CA GLY A 91 14.21 5.53 -21.41
C GLY A 91 13.40 4.42 -20.74
N GLU A 92 13.25 3.31 -21.45
CA GLU A 92 12.46 2.17 -20.98
C GLU A 92 13.04 1.60 -19.68
N PRO A 93 12.23 1.49 -18.61
CA PRO A 93 12.70 0.92 -17.35
C PRO A 93 12.97 -0.59 -17.51
N ARG A 94 13.97 -1.09 -16.77
CA ARG A 94 14.16 -2.53 -16.62
C ARG A 94 13.25 -3.00 -15.51
N ILE A 95 12.42 -4.01 -15.79
CA ILE A 95 11.52 -4.60 -14.80
C ILE A 95 11.99 -6.00 -14.37
N ALA A 96 11.58 -6.44 -13.18
CA ALA A 96 11.93 -7.75 -12.58
C ALA A 96 10.81 -8.80 -12.70
N ASP A 97 10.14 -8.83 -13.85
CA ASP A 97 9.04 -9.76 -14.16
C ASP A 97 9.44 -11.25 -14.04
N PHE A 98 10.71 -11.59 -14.27
CA PHE A 98 11.24 -12.95 -14.07
C PHE A 98 11.21 -13.42 -12.60
N VAL A 99 11.11 -12.51 -11.63
CA VAL A 99 10.97 -12.82 -10.20
C VAL A 99 9.50 -12.77 -9.77
N HIS A 100 8.79 -11.72 -10.18
CA HIS A 100 7.44 -11.43 -9.67
C HIS A 100 6.31 -11.91 -10.59
N GLY A 101 6.64 -12.48 -11.74
CA GLY A 101 5.68 -12.80 -12.80
C GLY A 101 5.36 -11.58 -13.66
N SER A 102 4.80 -11.84 -14.84
CA SER A 102 4.38 -10.86 -15.84
C SER A 102 3.38 -9.83 -15.30
N ASN A 103 2.61 -10.21 -14.27
CA ASN A 103 1.65 -9.34 -13.60
C ASN A 103 2.11 -8.84 -12.22
N GLY A 104 3.33 -9.16 -11.78
CA GLY A 104 3.90 -8.76 -10.49
C GLY A 104 3.42 -9.57 -9.27
N LEU A 105 2.44 -10.46 -9.43
CA LEU A 105 1.78 -11.19 -8.35
C LEU A 105 1.88 -12.71 -8.52
N GLY A 106 2.94 -13.20 -9.17
CA GLY A 106 3.22 -14.62 -9.32
C GLY A 106 2.29 -15.34 -10.31
N GLU A 107 1.86 -14.66 -11.37
CA GLU A 107 0.99 -15.21 -12.44
C GLU A 107 -0.41 -15.63 -11.98
N ILE A 108 -0.83 -15.20 -10.79
CA ILE A 108 -2.19 -15.44 -10.33
C ILE A 108 -3.17 -14.66 -11.21
N TYR A 109 -4.23 -15.31 -11.69
CA TYR A 109 -5.28 -14.60 -12.42
C TYR A 109 -6.10 -13.75 -11.44
N LEU A 110 -6.10 -12.44 -11.65
CA LEU A 110 -6.84 -11.50 -10.83
C LEU A 110 -7.83 -10.72 -11.70
N PRO A 111 -9.09 -10.57 -11.26
CA PRO A 111 -10.01 -9.68 -11.94
C PRO A 111 -9.43 -8.25 -11.94
N PRO A 112 -9.74 -7.44 -12.96
CA PRO A 112 -9.41 -6.01 -12.92
C PRO A 112 -10.03 -5.38 -11.66
N PRO A 113 -9.29 -4.50 -10.94
CA PRO A 113 -9.85 -3.79 -9.81
C PRO A 113 -10.98 -2.85 -10.26
N SER A 114 -11.97 -2.66 -9.40
CA SER A 114 -13.06 -1.70 -9.59
C SER A 114 -12.66 -0.26 -9.24
N GLY A 115 -11.65 -0.11 -8.39
CA GLY A 115 -11.09 1.17 -7.97
C GLY A 115 -10.42 1.94 -9.11
N LYS A 116 -10.26 3.25 -8.91
CA LYS A 116 -9.56 4.14 -9.84
C LYS A 116 -8.45 4.87 -9.11
N LYS A 117 -7.31 5.03 -9.77
CA LYS A 117 -6.27 5.96 -9.33
C LYS A 117 -6.83 7.38 -9.29
N VAL A 118 -6.27 8.22 -8.43
CA VAL A 118 -6.55 9.66 -8.43
C VAL A 118 -5.88 10.32 -9.64
N GLU A 119 -6.42 11.47 -10.07
CA GLU A 119 -5.89 12.21 -11.24
C GLU A 119 -4.54 12.89 -10.98
N ARG A 120 -4.21 13.19 -9.71
CA ARG A 120 -2.93 13.78 -9.35
C ARG A 120 -1.80 12.74 -9.45
N SER A 121 -0.63 13.16 -9.91
CA SER A 121 0.56 12.29 -9.94
C SER A 121 1.06 11.98 -8.54
N ALA A 122 1.81 10.88 -8.37
CA ALA A 122 2.50 10.56 -7.12
C ALA A 122 3.33 11.73 -6.57
N SER A 123 4.04 12.46 -7.44
CA SER A 123 4.86 13.61 -7.06
C SER A 123 4.07 14.82 -6.55
N SER A 124 2.77 14.89 -6.88
CA SER A 124 1.87 15.98 -6.47
C SER A 124 0.82 15.50 -5.46
N PHE A 125 0.95 14.26 -4.97
CA PHE A 125 -0.04 13.60 -4.13
C PHE A 125 -0.12 14.22 -2.74
#